data_AF-A0A1I3Y9F8-F1
#
_entry.id   AF-A0A1I3Y9F8-F1
#
_cell.length_a   1.000
_cell.length_b   1.000
_cell.length_c   1.000
_cell.angle_alpha   90.00
_cell.angle_beta   90.00
_cell.angle_gamma   90.00
#
_symmetry.space_group_name_H-M   'P 1'
#
loop_
_entity.id
_entity.type
_entity.pdbx_description
1 polymer ?
#
loop_
_entity_poly.entity_id
_entity_poly.type
_entity_poly.pdbx_seq_one_letter_code
_entity_poly.pdbx_strand_id
1 'polypeptide(L)'
;MGHLREEAKELDDWVRFEAEYKGQYAHQLTDVIKKCQSETELKDVIVSSILDKYGIYYTKPSKKGDVNRPTPETKKMIDLLDKKSFSFQTPNSRNSLLNQTIDYLIQNSGLFPALYKVNHLFGDGTDKELIEYLLETFRSEFEPNNDHIFWVNKYRKLYQIEGKPWAK
;
A
#
# COMPACT_ATOMS: atom_id res chain seq x y z
N MET A 1 15.00 -22.38 9.53
CA MET A 1 15.55 -23.19 8.42
C MET A 1 16.07 -24.54 8.95
N GLY A 2 15.18 -25.40 9.45
CA GLY A 2 15.58 -26.69 10.05
C GLY A 2 15.23 -27.92 9.21
N HIS A 3 14.08 -27.90 8.54
CA HIS A 3 13.48 -29.13 7.99
C HIS A 3 13.79 -29.42 6.51
N LEU A 4 14.28 -28.44 5.73
CA LEU A 4 14.64 -28.63 4.31
C LEU A 4 16.14 -28.45 4.03
N ARG A 5 16.97 -28.50 5.08
CA ARG A 5 18.41 -28.22 4.97
C ARG A 5 19.14 -29.22 4.06
N GLU A 6 18.75 -30.48 4.12
CA GLU A 6 19.41 -31.53 3.31
C GLU A 6 19.00 -31.41 1.84
N GLU A 7 17.72 -31.12 1.54
CA GLU A 7 17.27 -30.82 0.18
C GLU A 7 17.95 -29.57 -0.40
N ALA A 8 18.21 -28.57 0.43
CA ALA A 8 18.86 -27.34 0.00
C ALA A 8 20.32 -27.53 -0.41
N LYS A 9 21.00 -28.54 0.12
CA LYS A 9 22.40 -28.84 -0.23
C LYS A 9 22.53 -29.50 -1.61
N GLU A 10 21.47 -30.12 -2.09
CA GLU A 10 21.44 -30.85 -3.37
C GLU A 10 21.04 -29.94 -4.56
N LEU A 11 20.82 -28.64 -4.31
CA LEU A 11 20.38 -27.68 -5.31
C LEU A 11 21.45 -26.62 -5.52
N ASP A 12 21.70 -26.27 -6.79
CA ASP A 12 22.62 -25.19 -7.16
C ASP A 12 22.08 -23.81 -6.74
N ASP A 13 20.75 -23.64 -6.76
CA ASP A 13 20.07 -22.39 -6.43
C ASP A 13 18.78 -22.64 -5.62
N TRP A 14 18.54 -21.82 -4.58
CA TRP A 14 17.32 -21.82 -3.78
C TRP A 14 16.73 -20.41 -3.66
N VAL A 15 15.55 -20.19 -4.26
CA VAL A 15 14.85 -18.90 -4.17
C VAL A 15 13.65 -19.04 -3.22
N ARG A 16 13.61 -18.19 -2.18
CA ARG A 16 12.51 -18.13 -1.21
C ARG A 16 11.79 -16.80 -1.31
N PHE A 17 10.48 -16.84 -1.49
CA PHE A 17 9.60 -15.66 -1.38
C PHE A 17 8.99 -15.61 0.02
N GLU A 18 9.18 -14.50 0.72
CA GLU A 18 8.61 -14.26 2.05
C GLU A 18 7.84 -12.95 2.06
N ALA A 19 6.71 -12.92 2.75
CA ALA A 19 5.90 -11.72 2.96
C ALA A 19 5.53 -11.61 4.44
N GLU A 20 5.79 -10.44 5.03
CA GLU A 20 5.38 -10.12 6.39
C GLU A 20 4.11 -9.28 6.36
N TYR A 21 3.08 -9.71 7.10
CA TYR A 21 1.81 -8.99 7.20
C TYR A 21 1.60 -8.48 8.64
N LYS A 22 1.07 -7.27 8.79
CA LYS A 22 0.84 -6.61 10.09
C LYS A 22 -0.59 -6.05 10.21
N GLY A 23 -1.00 -5.79 11.45
CA GLY A 23 -2.25 -5.11 11.78
C GLY A 23 -3.50 -5.88 11.33
N GLN A 24 -4.53 -5.16 10.90
CA GLN A 24 -5.82 -5.74 10.52
C GLN A 24 -5.72 -6.81 9.42
N TYR A 25 -4.79 -6.63 8.47
CA TYR A 25 -4.56 -7.60 7.41
C TYR A 25 -4.04 -8.93 7.95
N ALA A 26 -3.12 -8.89 8.91
CA ALA A 26 -2.59 -10.10 9.54
C ALA A 26 -3.68 -10.87 10.32
N HIS A 27 -4.59 -10.14 10.98
CA HIS A 27 -5.72 -10.75 11.67
C HIS A 27 -6.68 -11.44 10.70
N GLN A 28 -7.05 -10.76 9.61
CA GLN A 28 -7.90 -11.35 8.57
C GLN A 28 -7.25 -12.61 7.97
N LEU A 29 -5.94 -12.57 7.70
CA LEU A 29 -5.20 -13.72 7.18
C LEU A 29 -5.21 -14.90 8.16
N THR A 30 -5.01 -14.61 9.44
CA THR A 30 -5.07 -15.61 10.50
C THR A 30 -6.43 -16.28 10.58
N ASP A 31 -7.52 -15.51 10.50
CA ASP A 31 -8.89 -16.05 10.57
C ASP A 31 -9.23 -16.96 9.40
N VAL A 32 -8.65 -16.68 8.23
CA VAL A 32 -8.86 -17.45 7.01
C VAL A 32 -8.05 -18.74 7.04
N ILE A 33 -6.77 -18.65 7.45
CA ILE A 33 -5.91 -19.82 7.65
C ILE A 33 -6.57 -20.80 8.63
N LYS A 34 -7.14 -20.30 9.74
CA LYS A 34 -7.85 -21.11 10.73
C LYS A 34 -9.08 -21.84 10.18
N LYS A 35 -9.68 -21.34 9.10
CA LYS A 35 -10.89 -21.93 8.49
C LYS A 35 -10.56 -22.94 7.39
N CYS A 36 -9.32 -22.95 6.88
CA CYS A 36 -8.90 -23.90 5.85
C CYS A 36 -9.05 -25.34 6.35
N GLN A 37 -9.65 -26.19 5.53
CA GLN A 37 -9.91 -27.61 5.81
C GLN A 37 -8.99 -28.54 5.00
N SER A 38 -8.19 -27.99 4.08
CA SER A 38 -7.27 -28.77 3.25
C SER A 38 -5.96 -28.04 2.97
N GLU A 39 -4.93 -28.81 2.61
CA GLU A 39 -3.63 -28.27 2.17
C GLU A 39 -3.78 -27.42 0.90
N THR A 40 -4.68 -27.81 0.00
CA THR A 40 -5.00 -27.04 -1.21
C THR A 40 -5.55 -25.66 -0.86
N GLU A 41 -6.51 -25.58 0.07
CA GLU A 41 -7.05 -24.30 0.51
C GLU A 41 -5.99 -23.43 1.18
N LEU A 42 -5.14 -24.02 2.02
CA LEU A 42 -4.05 -23.30 2.67
C LEU A 42 -3.02 -22.77 1.65
N LYS A 43 -2.62 -23.60 0.68
CA LYS A 43 -1.77 -23.21 -0.45
C LYS A 43 -2.39 -22.04 -1.20
N ASP A 44 -3.66 -22.14 -1.59
CA ASP A 44 -4.35 -21.09 -2.33
C ASP A 44 -4.41 -19.77 -1.53
N VAL A 45 -4.61 -19.84 -0.21
CA VAL A 45 -4.59 -18.66 0.67
C VAL A 45 -3.21 -18.01 0.74
N ILE A 46 -2.14 -18.80 0.91
CA ILE A 46 -0.76 -18.30 0.99
C ILE A 46 -0.33 -17.67 -0.34
N VAL A 47 -0.58 -18.36 -1.45
CA VAL A 47 -0.21 -17.86 -2.78
C VAL A 47 -1.03 -16.61 -3.13
N SER A 48 -2.34 -16.61 -2.81
CA SER A 48 -3.20 -15.44 -3.01
C SER A 48 -2.77 -14.26 -2.14
N SER A 49 -2.31 -14.47 -0.90
CA SER A 49 -1.89 -13.36 -0.03
C SER A 49 -0.67 -12.63 -0.59
N ILE A 50 0.22 -13.34 -1.27
CA ILE A 50 1.39 -12.77 -1.95
C ILE A 50 0.94 -12.06 -3.23
N LEU A 51 0.22 -12.74 -4.11
CA LEU A 51 -0.20 -12.22 -5.42
C LEU A 51 -1.16 -11.03 -5.35
N ASP A 52 -1.95 -10.90 -4.28
CA ASP A 52 -2.83 -9.74 -4.07
C ASP A 52 -2.04 -8.44 -3.84
N LYS A 53 -0.77 -8.52 -3.44
CA LYS A 53 0.09 -7.38 -3.13
C LYS A 53 1.25 -7.22 -4.09
N TYR A 54 1.84 -8.33 -4.50
CA TYR A 54 3.09 -8.38 -5.22
C TYR A 54 2.97 -9.33 -6.39
N GLY A 55 3.13 -8.79 -7.59
CA GLY A 55 3.34 -9.55 -8.81
C GLY A 55 4.41 -8.85 -9.64
N ILE A 56 5.38 -9.61 -10.15
CA ILE A 56 6.46 -9.07 -10.97
C ILE A 56 6.09 -9.26 -12.43
N TYR A 57 6.12 -8.16 -13.18
CA TYR A 57 5.75 -8.14 -14.58
C TYR A 57 6.86 -7.50 -15.42
N TYR A 58 7.13 -8.10 -16.57
CA TYR A 58 7.86 -7.43 -17.64
C TYR A 58 6.92 -6.46 -18.34
N THR A 59 7.32 -5.21 -18.43
CA THR A 59 6.65 -4.21 -19.26
C THR A 59 7.23 -4.30 -20.67
N LYS A 60 6.36 -4.52 -21.67
CA LYS A 60 6.76 -4.45 -23.08
C LYS A 60 5.98 -3.37 -23.80
N PRO A 61 6.66 -2.45 -24.50
CA PRO A 61 5.98 -1.47 -25.36
C PRO A 61 5.21 -2.19 -26.46
N SER A 62 3.97 -1.77 -26.70
CA SER A 62 3.14 -2.27 -27.79
C SER A 62 2.39 -1.11 -28.44
N LYS A 63 1.95 -1.32 -29.68
CA LYS A 63 1.17 -0.34 -30.46
C LYS A 63 -0.16 0.06 -29.79
N LYS A 64 -0.62 -0.69 -28.79
CA LYS A 64 -1.84 -0.42 -28.00
C LYS A 64 -1.56 0.04 -26.56
N GLY A 65 -0.31 0.45 -26.26
CA GLY A 65 0.17 0.75 -24.91
C GLY A 65 1.06 -0.36 -24.35
N ASP A 66 1.59 -0.15 -23.14
CA ASP A 66 2.43 -1.14 -22.48
C ASP A 66 1.65 -2.41 -22.13
N VAL A 67 2.21 -3.55 -22.52
CA VAL A 67 1.66 -4.87 -22.18
C VAL A 67 2.51 -5.45 -21.07
N ASN A 68 1.89 -5.68 -19.92
CA ASN A 68 2.51 -6.34 -18.78
C ASN A 68 2.40 -7.85 -18.92
N ARG A 69 3.53 -8.55 -18.93
CA ARG A 69 3.60 -10.01 -18.94
C ARG A 69 4.20 -10.49 -17.62
N PRO A 70 3.56 -11.42 -16.88
CA PRO A 70 4.13 -11.92 -15.64
C PRO A 70 5.48 -12.59 -15.89
N THR A 71 6.41 -12.40 -14.97
CA THR A 71 7.68 -13.16 -14.97
C THR A 71 7.40 -14.66 -14.75
N PRO A 72 8.35 -15.56 -15.06
CA PRO A 72 8.17 -16.99 -14.85
C PRO A 72 7.75 -17.35 -13.42
N GLU A 73 8.26 -16.64 -12.41
CA GLU A 73 7.95 -16.86 -10.98
C GLU A 73 6.51 -16.44 -10.68
N THR A 74 6.11 -15.25 -11.11
CA THR A 74 4.72 -14.77 -10.96
C THR A 74 3.75 -15.67 -11.70
N LYS A 75 4.13 -16.15 -12.89
CA LYS A 75 3.33 -17.10 -13.65
C LYS A 75 3.20 -18.43 -12.91
N LYS A 76 4.29 -19.00 -12.39
CA LYS A 76 4.23 -20.24 -11.59
C LYS A 76 3.33 -20.09 -10.36
N MET A 77 3.38 -18.95 -9.66
CA MET A 77 2.47 -18.67 -8.54
C MET A 77 1.01 -18.60 -9.00
N ILE A 78 0.72 -17.97 -10.14
CA ILE A 78 -0.63 -17.94 -10.71
C ILE A 78 -1.09 -19.36 -11.09
N ASP A 79 -0.21 -20.15 -11.72
CA ASP A 79 -0.49 -21.50 -12.18
C ASP A 79 -0.66 -22.48 -10.98
N LEU A 80 -0.11 -22.16 -9.81
CA LEU A 80 -0.30 -22.93 -8.57
C LEU A 80 -1.68 -22.75 -7.94
N LEU A 81 -2.43 -21.69 -8.29
CA LEU A 81 -3.75 -21.44 -7.75
C LEU A 81 -4.80 -22.33 -8.42
N ASP A 82 -5.44 -23.20 -7.64
CA ASP A 82 -6.57 -23.99 -8.15
C ASP A 82 -7.84 -23.12 -8.24
N LYS A 83 -7.99 -22.20 -7.28
CA LYS A 83 -9.00 -21.15 -7.31
C LYS A 83 -8.41 -19.87 -6.73
N LYS A 84 -8.73 -18.72 -7.33
CA LYS A 84 -8.56 -17.45 -6.61
C LYS A 84 -9.59 -17.40 -5.49
N SER A 85 -9.25 -18.00 -4.36
CA SER A 85 -10.13 -18.24 -3.22
C SER A 85 -10.17 -17.07 -2.25
N PHE A 86 -9.27 -16.08 -2.43
CA PHE A 86 -9.03 -15.09 -1.42
C PHE A 86 -8.80 -13.68 -1.97
N SER A 87 -9.42 -12.68 -1.33
CA SER A 87 -9.19 -11.26 -1.56
C SER A 87 -9.30 -10.51 -0.23
N PHE A 88 -8.21 -9.91 0.23
CA PHE A 88 -8.25 -9.04 1.43
C PHE A 88 -8.69 -7.64 1.04
N GLN A 89 -9.64 -7.08 1.81
CA GLN A 89 -9.86 -5.64 1.78
C GLN A 89 -8.66 -4.96 2.40
N THR A 90 -7.75 -4.50 1.54
CA THR A 90 -6.74 -3.55 1.99
C THR A 90 -7.46 -2.25 2.29
N PRO A 91 -7.18 -1.55 3.40
CA PRO A 91 -7.50 -0.14 3.51
C PRO A 91 -6.82 0.53 2.33
N ASN A 92 -7.59 0.85 1.29
CA ASN A 92 -7.04 1.53 0.14
C ASN A 92 -6.76 2.96 0.63
N SER A 93 -5.50 3.27 0.94
CA SER A 93 -5.10 4.65 1.30
C SER A 93 -5.52 5.65 0.22
N ARG A 94 -5.71 5.18 -1.03
CA ARG A 94 -6.28 5.95 -2.16
C ARG A 94 -7.78 6.22 -2.06
N ASN A 95 -8.46 5.79 -0.99
CA ASN A 95 -9.89 6.03 -0.75
C ASN A 95 -10.17 6.69 0.60
N SER A 96 -9.15 7.04 1.39
CA SER A 96 -9.33 7.76 2.65
C SER A 96 -10.15 9.04 2.42
N LEU A 97 -11.10 9.30 3.30
CA LEU A 97 -11.84 10.57 3.28
C LEU A 97 -10.89 11.73 3.63
N LEU A 98 -11.21 12.95 3.20
CA LEU A 98 -10.35 14.14 3.42
C LEU A 98 -10.10 14.39 4.90
N ASN A 99 -11.12 14.22 5.75
CA ASN A 99 -10.97 14.35 7.19
C ASN A 99 -10.00 13.30 7.76
N GLN A 100 -10.05 12.06 7.30
CA GLN A 100 -9.12 11.01 7.73
C GLN A 100 -7.68 11.33 7.32
N THR A 101 -7.49 11.89 6.11
CA THR A 101 -6.17 12.34 5.65
C THR A 101 -5.65 13.50 6.51
N ILE A 102 -6.52 14.46 6.88
CA ILE A 102 -6.16 15.57 7.77
C ILE A 102 -5.80 15.06 9.17
N ASP A 103 -6.60 14.16 9.74
CA ASP A 103 -6.34 13.55 11.04
C ASP A 103 -4.99 12.82 11.04
N TYR A 104 -4.68 12.11 9.95
CA TYR A 104 -3.37 11.47 9.78
C TYR A 104 -2.23 12.50 9.73
N LEU A 105 -2.40 13.62 9.02
CA LEU A 105 -1.40 14.69 9.00
C LEU A 105 -1.14 15.25 10.40
N ILE A 106 -2.18 15.45 11.20
CA ILE A 106 -2.08 15.99 12.55
C ILE A 106 -1.44 14.98 13.51
N GLN A 107 -1.88 13.72 13.49
CA GLN A 107 -1.58 12.75 14.54
C GLN A 107 -0.40 11.83 14.20
N ASN A 108 -0.21 11.48 12.92
CA ASN A 108 0.62 10.34 12.53
C ASN A 108 1.71 10.66 11.50
N SER A 109 1.64 11.80 10.80
CA SER A 109 2.61 12.15 9.76
C SER A 109 3.95 12.69 10.29
N GLY A 110 4.01 13.06 11.57
CA GLY A 110 5.17 13.75 12.15
C GLY A 110 5.22 15.25 11.87
N LEU A 111 4.23 15.83 11.17
CA LEU A 111 4.17 17.28 10.88
C LEU A 111 4.21 18.14 12.15
N PHE A 112 3.39 17.85 13.15
CA PHE A 112 3.32 18.65 14.39
C PHE A 112 4.61 18.55 15.21
N PRO A 113 5.21 17.36 15.40
CA PRO A 113 6.56 17.25 15.95
C PRO A 113 7.62 18.06 15.17
N ALA A 114 7.53 18.13 13.83
CA ALA A 114 8.45 18.92 13.03
C ALA A 114 8.28 20.43 13.29
N LEU A 115 7.03 20.93 13.29
CA LEU A 115 6.73 22.32 13.62
C LEU A 115 7.23 22.69 15.02
N TYR A 116 6.99 21.84 16.01
CA TYR A 116 7.50 22.01 17.37
C TYR A 116 9.03 22.13 17.39
N LYS A 117 9.73 21.20 16.72
CA LYS A 117 11.20 21.18 16.68
C LYS A 117 11.76 22.44 16.03
N VAL A 118 11.20 22.87 14.89
CA VAL A 118 11.68 24.06 14.19
C VAL A 118 11.54 25.30 15.05
N ASN A 119 10.37 25.49 15.69
CA ASN A 119 10.15 26.62 16.61
C ASN A 119 11.15 26.62 17.79
N HIS A 120 11.47 25.45 18.33
CA HIS A 120 12.41 25.33 19.46
C HIS A 120 13.87 25.43 19.08
N LEU A 121 14.23 25.08 17.85
CA LEU A 121 15.62 25.12 17.37
C LEU A 121 15.98 26.51 16.81
N PHE A 122 15.03 27.19 16.17
CA PHE A 122 15.30 28.39 15.39
C PHE A 122 14.55 29.65 15.86
N GLY A 123 13.73 29.53 16.91
CA GLY A 123 13.00 30.64 17.51
C GLY A 123 11.56 30.74 17.06
N ASP A 124 10.81 31.62 17.75
CA ASP A 124 9.36 31.74 17.59
C ASP A 124 8.96 32.25 16.19
N GLY A 125 7.95 31.61 15.59
CA GLY A 125 7.43 31.94 14.26
C GLY A 125 8.04 31.14 13.11
N THR A 126 9.10 30.36 13.37
CA THR A 126 9.73 29.51 12.34
C THR A 126 8.87 28.30 11.96
N ASP A 127 7.89 27.95 12.79
CA ASP A 127 6.82 27.01 12.44
C ASP A 127 5.95 27.53 11.27
N LYS A 128 5.63 28.82 11.25
CA LYS A 128 4.91 29.47 10.14
C LYS A 128 5.76 29.53 8.89
N GLU A 129 7.04 29.89 9.01
CA GLU A 129 7.99 29.87 7.89
C GLU A 129 8.06 28.48 7.25
N LEU A 130 8.07 27.41 8.06
CA LEU A 130 8.02 26.04 7.56
C LEU A 130 6.72 25.73 6.81
N ILE A 131 5.57 26.17 7.33
CA ILE A 131 4.28 25.98 6.65
C ILE A 131 4.23 26.75 5.33
N GLU A 132 4.74 27.98 5.30
CA GLU A 132 4.83 28.80 4.10
C GLU A 132 5.73 28.13 3.06
N TYR A 133 6.90 27.65 3.45
CA TYR A 133 7.79 26.87 2.60
C TYR A 133 7.08 25.64 1.99
N LEU A 134 6.41 24.83 2.81
CA LEU A 134 5.68 23.64 2.32
C LEU A 134 4.56 24.01 1.33
N LEU A 135 3.86 25.12 1.57
CA LEU A 135 2.80 25.61 0.69
C LEU A 135 3.37 26.12 -0.64
N GLU A 136 4.50 26.82 -0.61
CA GLU A 136 5.20 27.26 -1.82
C GLU A 136 5.67 26.08 -2.63
N THR A 137 6.34 25.09 -2.03
CA THR A 137 6.76 23.86 -2.69
C THR A 137 5.59 23.11 -3.32
N PHE A 138 4.45 23.00 -2.61
CA PHE A 138 3.24 22.41 -3.19
C PHE A 138 2.77 23.18 -4.44
N ARG A 139 2.85 24.51 -4.45
CA ARG A 139 2.40 25.32 -5.58
C ARG A 139 3.37 25.31 -6.77
N SER A 140 4.67 25.21 -6.50
CA SER A 140 5.71 25.29 -7.54
C SER A 140 6.08 23.93 -8.12
N GLU A 141 6.00 22.85 -7.34
CA GLU A 141 6.59 21.56 -7.70
C GLU A 141 5.60 20.40 -7.75
N PHE A 142 4.44 20.48 -7.07
CA PHE A 142 3.52 19.35 -7.02
C PHE A 142 2.67 19.25 -8.29
N GLU A 143 2.85 18.17 -9.04
CA GLU A 143 1.96 17.80 -10.15
C GLU A 143 0.98 16.69 -9.73
N PRO A 144 -0.34 16.94 -9.83
CA PRO A 144 -1.31 15.92 -9.47
C PRO A 144 -1.30 14.76 -10.49
N ASN A 145 -1.11 13.54 -10.01
CA ASN A 145 -1.32 12.32 -10.79
C ASN A 145 -2.80 11.94 -10.94
N ASN A 146 -3.06 10.90 -11.73
CA ASN A 146 -4.40 10.38 -11.99
C ASN A 146 -5.17 9.99 -10.71
N ASP A 147 -4.50 9.41 -9.71
CA ASP A 147 -5.16 8.99 -8.47
C ASP A 147 -5.73 10.19 -7.71
N HIS A 148 -5.00 11.32 -7.67
CA HIS A 148 -5.51 12.56 -7.07
C HIS A 148 -6.76 13.06 -7.80
N ILE A 149 -6.73 13.07 -9.13
CA ILE A 149 -7.84 13.53 -9.98
C ILE A 149 -9.06 12.63 -9.79
N PHE A 150 -8.88 11.31 -9.81
CA PHE A 150 -9.96 10.35 -9.59
C PHE A 150 -10.59 10.51 -8.21
N TRP A 151 -9.77 10.65 -7.16
CA TRP A 151 -10.26 10.86 -5.81
C TRP A 151 -11.11 12.13 -5.70
N VAL A 152 -10.62 13.26 -6.24
CA VAL A 152 -11.35 14.52 -6.24
C VAL A 152 -12.69 14.36 -6.95
N ASN A 153 -12.72 13.77 -8.14
CA ASN A 153 -13.95 13.59 -8.89
C ASN A 153 -14.96 12.70 -8.17
N LYS A 154 -14.48 11.65 -7.48
CA LYS A 154 -15.31 10.74 -6.70
C LYS A 154 -15.97 11.42 -5.50
N TYR A 155 -15.23 12.23 -4.75
CA TYR A 155 -15.72 12.79 -3.48
C TYR A 155 -16.10 14.28 -3.53
N ARG A 156 -15.94 14.96 -4.67
CA ARG A 156 -16.25 16.40 -4.83
C ARG A 156 -17.64 16.77 -4.32
N LYS A 157 -18.67 16.04 -4.74
CA LYS A 157 -20.07 16.34 -4.37
C LYS A 157 -20.30 16.25 -2.87
N LEU A 158 -19.66 15.28 -2.20
CA LEU A 158 -19.74 15.11 -0.75
C LEU A 158 -19.25 16.38 -0.03
N TYR A 159 -18.03 16.81 -0.31
CA TYR A 159 -17.43 17.97 0.36
C TYR A 159 -17.99 19.33 -0.08
N GLN A 160 -18.65 19.40 -1.24
CA GLN A 160 -19.44 20.58 -1.61
C GLN A 160 -20.70 20.73 -0.74
N ILE A 161 -21.25 19.64 -0.23
CA ILE A 161 -22.42 19.64 0.66
C ILE A 161 -21.98 19.77 2.12
N GLU A 162 -21.01 18.97 2.56
CA GLU A 162 -20.55 18.93 3.96
C GLU A 162 -19.68 20.13 4.34
N GLY A 163 -19.08 20.81 3.36
CA GLY A 163 -18.17 21.93 3.58
C GLY A 163 -16.74 21.49 3.93
N LYS A 164 -15.94 22.46 4.41
CA LYS A 164 -14.51 22.24 4.72
C LYS A 164 -14.39 21.51 6.05
N PRO A 165 -13.75 20.32 6.12
CA PRO A 165 -13.62 19.56 7.37
C PRO A 165 -12.92 20.30 8.52
N TRP A 166 -12.09 21.30 8.20
CA TRP A 166 -11.36 22.14 9.15
C TRP A 166 -12.03 23.48 9.47
N ALA A 167 -13.15 23.80 8.81
CA ALA A 167 -13.95 24.97 9.16
C ALA A 167 -15.01 24.54 10.16
N LYS A 168 -14.65 24.58 11.45
CA LYS A 168 -15.64 24.60 12.54
C LYS A 168 -15.92 26.03 12.96
#